data_AF-A0A9E1R7W6-F1
#
_entry.id   AF-A0A9E1R7W6-F1
#
_cell.length_a   1.000
_cell.length_b   1.000
_cell.length_c   1.000
_cell.angle_alpha   90.00
_cell.angle_beta   90.00
_cell.angle_gamma   90.00
#
_symmetry.space_group_name_H-M   'P 1'
#
loop_
_entity.id
_entity.type
_entity.pdbx_description
1 polymer ?
#
loop_
_entity_poly.entity_id
_entity_poly.type
_entity_poly.pdbx_seq_one_letter_code
_entity_poly.pdbx_strand_id
1 'polypeptide(L)'
;TETPSSGSIIVDSDREIGKITAGVPSPTLGCGIGYARFNSPGNWAGKVLTLRLSDGTDHACEIVDLPFFDPDKYIVRGIDRTLPE
;
A
#
# COMPACT_ATOMS: atom_id res chain seq x y z
N THR A 1 8.27 -2.82 -11.53
CA THR A 1 8.04 -2.83 -10.08
C THR A 1 6.84 -3.68 -9.80
N GLU A 2 6.94 -4.64 -8.89
CA GLU A 2 5.80 -5.47 -8.48
C GLU A 2 4.72 -4.55 -7.90
N THR A 3 3.57 -4.52 -8.58
CA THR A 3 2.51 -3.55 -8.33
C THR A 3 1.21 -4.28 -7.99
N PRO A 4 0.58 -3.97 -6.85
CA PRO A 4 -0.71 -4.54 -6.51
C PRO A 4 -1.78 -4.17 -7.55
N SER A 5 -2.72 -5.07 -7.84
CA SER A 5 -3.85 -4.82 -8.74
C SER A 5 -5.16 -5.27 -8.09
N SER A 6 -6.33 -4.95 -8.67
CA SER A 6 -7.66 -5.27 -8.10
C SER A 6 -7.90 -6.77 -7.83
N GLY A 7 -7.10 -7.66 -8.42
CA GLY A 7 -7.13 -9.11 -8.16
C GLY A 7 -6.21 -9.58 -7.03
N SER A 8 -5.36 -8.70 -6.50
CA SER A 8 -4.39 -9.06 -5.47
C SER A 8 -5.06 -9.17 -4.10
N ILE A 9 -4.65 -10.16 -3.32
CA ILE A 9 -5.20 -10.44 -1.99
C ILE A 9 -4.16 -10.23 -0.90
N ILE A 10 -4.63 -9.93 0.31
CA ILE A 10 -3.80 -9.79 1.51
C ILE A 10 -4.01 -11.03 2.36
N VAL A 11 -2.90 -11.69 2.67
CA VAL A 11 -2.85 -12.95 3.40
C VAL A 11 -2.09 -12.74 4.71
N ASP A 12 -2.64 -13.29 5.78
CA ASP A 12 -1.98 -13.43 7.08
C ASP A 12 -2.13 -14.88 7.54
N SER A 13 -1.01 -15.58 7.77
CA SER A 13 -1.00 -16.98 8.22
C SER A 13 -1.91 -17.90 7.38
N ASP A 14 -1.75 -17.85 6.06
CA ASP A 14 -2.56 -18.58 5.04
C ASP A 14 -4.05 -18.21 4.96
N ARG A 15 -4.49 -17.16 5.66
CA ARG A 15 -5.86 -16.67 5.61
C ARG A 15 -5.96 -15.37 4.80
N GLU A 16 -6.88 -15.33 3.86
CA GLU A 16 -7.27 -14.08 3.20
C GLU A 16 -7.98 -13.14 4.19
N ILE A 17 -7.36 -11.99 4.45
CA ILE A 17 -7.85 -10.98 5.39
C ILE A 17 -8.28 -9.69 4.68
N GLY A 18 -8.02 -9.57 3.38
CA GLY A 18 -8.44 -8.42 2.59
C GLY A 18 -8.02 -8.54 1.14
N LYS A 19 -8.35 -7.51 0.37
CA LYS A 19 -8.02 -7.40 -1.05
C LYS A 19 -7.60 -6.00 -1.43
N ILE A 20 -6.84 -5.89 -2.51
CA ILE A 20 -6.50 -4.62 -3.11
C ILE A 20 -7.66 -4.16 -4.00
N THR A 21 -8.02 -2.88 -3.91
CA THR A 21 -9.07 -2.27 -4.76
C THR A 21 -8.49 -1.48 -5.92
N ALA A 22 -7.33 -0.86 -5.72
CA ALA A 22 -6.58 -0.12 -6.73
C ALA A 22 -5.09 -0.20 -6.39
N GLY A 23 -4.24 -0.19 -7.40
CA GLY A 23 -2.80 -0.10 -7.22
C GLY A 23 -2.11 0.52 -8.42
N VAL A 24 -0.95 1.12 -8.17
CA VAL A 24 -0.17 1.89 -9.13
C VAL A 24 1.31 1.82 -8.73
N PRO A 25 2.25 1.78 -9.68
CA PRO A 25 3.65 2.00 -9.35
C PRO A 25 3.84 3.45 -8.88
N SER A 26 4.49 3.65 -7.74
CA SER A 26 4.89 4.97 -7.25
C SER A 26 6.33 5.26 -7.67
N PRO A 27 6.59 6.24 -8.56
CA PRO A 27 7.94 6.67 -8.88
C PRO A 27 8.67 7.19 -7.65
N THR A 28 8.00 8.07 -6.90
CA THR A 28 8.54 8.75 -5.71
C THR A 28 8.94 7.80 -4.58
N LEU A 29 8.26 6.65 -4.44
CA LEU A 29 8.58 5.65 -3.41
C LEU A 29 9.38 4.47 -3.98
N GLY A 30 9.58 4.39 -5.29
CA GLY A 30 10.27 3.28 -5.96
C GLY A 30 9.57 1.91 -5.81
N CYS A 31 8.31 1.86 -5.35
CA CYS A 31 7.59 0.63 -5.05
C CYS A 31 6.14 0.66 -5.57
N GLY A 32 5.50 -0.51 -5.62
CA GLY A 32 4.07 -0.62 -5.89
C GLY A 32 3.24 -0.22 -4.68
N ILE A 33 2.28 0.68 -4.87
CA ILE A 33 1.35 1.11 -3.81
C ILE A 33 -0.09 0.80 -4.20
N GLY A 34 -0.96 0.67 -3.21
CA GLY A 34 -2.38 0.43 -3.48
C GLY A 34 -3.26 0.60 -2.25
N TYR A 35 -4.57 0.66 -2.51
CA TYR A 35 -5.58 0.70 -1.47
C TYR A 35 -6.02 -0.72 -1.09
N ALA A 36 -5.96 -1.01 0.19
CA ALA A 36 -6.44 -2.25 0.78
C ALA A 36 -7.85 -2.08 1.35
N ARG A 37 -8.72 -3.06 1.08
CA ARG A 37 -9.99 -3.24 1.77
C ARG A 37 -9.93 -4.53 2.58
N PHE A 38 -9.88 -4.39 3.90
CA PHE A 38 -9.91 -5.53 4.83
C PHE A 38 -11.33 -6.09 4.98
N ASN A 39 -11.41 -7.39 5.26
CA ASN A 39 -12.65 -8.13 5.46
C ASN A 39 -13.29 -7.83 6.83
N SER A 40 -12.51 -7.32 7.78
CA SER A 40 -12.96 -6.98 9.13
C SER A 40 -12.24 -5.73 9.63
N PRO A 41 -12.89 -4.93 10.51
CA PRO A 41 -12.23 -3.83 11.17
C PRO A 41 -11.10 -4.35 12.06
N GLY A 42 -10.05 -3.56 12.23
CA GLY A 42 -8.89 -3.93 13.03
C GLY A 42 -7.82 -2.86 13.00
N ASN A 43 -6.85 -2.99 13.89
CA ASN A 43 -5.65 -2.16 13.85
C ASN A 43 -4.66 -2.80 12.87
N TRP A 44 -4.59 -2.23 11.67
CA TRP A 44 -3.80 -2.76 10.56
C TRP A 44 -2.54 -1.94 10.29
N ALA A 45 -2.56 -0.63 10.54
CA ALA A 45 -1.42 0.25 10.34
C ALA A 45 -0.18 -0.24 11.13
N GLY A 46 0.98 -0.18 10.49
CA GLY A 46 2.27 -0.67 10.98
C GLY A 46 2.45 -2.18 10.88
N LYS A 47 1.49 -2.95 10.37
CA LYS A 47 1.65 -4.39 10.15
C LYS A 47 2.32 -4.68 8.82
N VAL A 48 3.25 -5.62 8.84
CA VAL A 48 3.78 -6.27 7.64
C VAL A 48 2.98 -7.54 7.38
N LEU A 49 2.40 -7.64 6.19
CA LEU A 49 1.53 -8.74 5.74
C LEU A 49 2.04 -9.30 4.41
N THR A 50 1.43 -10.39 3.95
CA THR A 50 1.72 -10.95 2.64
C THR A 50 0.70 -10.44 1.61
N LEU A 51 1.19 -9.84 0.54
CA LEU A 51 0.43 -9.52 -0.65
C LEU A 51 0.64 -10.64 -1.67
N ARG A 52 -0.44 -11.33 -2.05
CA ARG A 52 -0.43 -12.28 -3.14
C ARG A 52 -0.96 -11.61 -4.40
N LEU A 53 -0.10 -11.51 -5.41
CA LEU A 53 -0.44 -10.93 -6.71
C LEU A 53 -1.26 -11.90 -7.56
N SER A 54 -1.85 -11.37 -8.62
CA SER A 54 -2.72 -12.13 -9.53
C SER A 54 -1.97 -13.21 -10.32
N ASP A 55 -0.64 -13.10 -10.41
CA ASP A 55 0.26 -14.11 -11.00
C ASP A 55 0.63 -15.23 -10.02
N GLY A 56 0.16 -15.16 -8.77
CA GLY A 56 0.43 -16.12 -7.71
C GLY A 56 1.71 -15.87 -6.91
N THR A 57 2.45 -14.79 -7.22
CA THR A 57 3.66 -14.43 -6.44
C THR A 57 3.29 -13.74 -5.13
N ASP A 58 4.11 -14.01 -4.11
CA ASP A 58 3.94 -13.46 -2.76
C ASP A 58 5.00 -12.42 -2.45
N HIS A 59 4.55 -11.28 -1.92
CA HIS A 59 5.38 -10.13 -1.58
C HIS A 59 5.09 -9.68 -0.17
N ALA A 60 6.10 -9.23 0.57
CA ALA A 60 5.85 -8.53 1.82
C ALA A 60 5.29 -7.13 1.52
N CYS A 61 4.22 -6.74 2.22
CA CYS A 61 3.66 -5.39 2.14
C CYS A 61 3.47 -4.81 3.54
N GLU A 62 3.73 -3.52 3.69
CA GLU A 62 3.45 -2.79 4.92
C GLU A 62 2.13 -2.02 4.78
N ILE A 63 1.28 -2.13 5.78
CA ILE A 63 0.07 -1.31 5.87
C ILE A 63 0.44 -0.02 6.59
N VAL A 64 0.31 1.10 5.89
CA VAL A 64 0.70 2.43 6.40
C VAL A 64 -0.52 3.31 6.62
N ASP A 65 -0.36 4.31 7.48
CA ASP A 65 -1.36 5.35 7.67
C ASP A 65 -1.47 6.27 6.44
N LEU A 66 -2.65 6.85 6.26
CA LEU A 66 -2.90 7.85 5.22
C LEU A 66 -2.83 9.28 5.81
N PRO A 67 -2.24 10.24 5.08
CA PRO A 67 -1.56 10.07 3.80
C PRO A 67 -0.14 9.50 4.00
N PHE A 68 0.22 8.51 3.18
CA PHE A 68 1.53 7.86 3.24
C PHE A 68 2.66 8.71 2.62
N PHE A 69 2.30 9.76 1.88
CA PHE A 69 3.21 10.74 1.29
C PHE A 69 2.79 12.13 1.72
N ASP A 70 3.77 12.96 2.09
CA ASP A 70 3.53 14.29 2.66
C ASP A 70 2.52 14.25 3.85
N PRO A 71 2.80 13.46 4.92
CA PRO A 71 1.88 13.26 6.04
C PRO A 71 1.47 14.60 6.69
N ASP A 72 2.43 15.50 6.83
CA ASP A 72 2.24 16.84 7.37
C ASP A 72 1.72 17.84 6.32
N LYS A 73 1.53 17.46 5.07
CA LYS A 73 0.99 18.33 4.01
C LYS A 73 1.84 19.59 3.79
N TYR A 74 3.16 19.51 3.92
CA TYR A 74 4.04 20.67 3.72
C TYR A 74 4.11 21.08 2.25
N ILE A 75 4.10 20.12 1.32
CA ILE A 75 4.18 20.39 -0.12
C ILE A 75 2.90 21.08 -0.57
N VAL A 76 1.74 20.50 -0.24
CA VAL A 76 0.44 21.07 -0.65
C VAL A 76 0.13 22.41 0.03
N ARG A 77 0.75 22.71 1.17
CA ARG A 77 0.68 24.03 1.85
C ARG A 77 1.70 25.04 1.31
N GLY A 78 2.58 24.64 0.40
CA GLY A 78 3.64 25.49 -0.15
C GLY A 78 4.72 25.89 0.86
N ILE A 79 4.79 25.19 2.00
CA ILE A 79 5.82 25.33 3.03
C ILE A 79 7.12 24.69 2.51
N ASP A 80 7.00 23.49 1.94
CA ASP A 80 8.05 22.88 1.13
C ASP A 80 7.67 23.02 -0.35
N ARG A 81 8.64 23.40 -1.16
CA ARG A 81 8.50 23.54 -2.63
C ARG A 81 9.43 22.59 -3.39
N THR A 82 10.16 21.76 -2.66
CA THR A 82 11.04 20.74 -3.21
C THR A 82 10.18 19.54 -3.55
N LEU A 83 10.11 19.20 -4.83
CA LEU A 83 9.48 17.96 -5.26
C LEU A 83 10.53 16.86 -5.24
N PRO A 84 10.25 15.71 -4.62
CA PRO A 84 11.13 14.55 -4.73
C PRO A 84 11.19 14.08 -6.18
N GLU A 85 12.38 13.60 -6.60
CA GLU A 85 12.63 13.05 -7.93
C GLU A 85 11.83 11.77 -8.22
#